data_AF-A0A3D2KQQ2-F1
#
_entry.id   AF-A0A3D2KQQ2-F1
#
_cell.length_a   1.000
_cell.length_b   1.000
_cell.length_c   1.000
_cell.angle_alpha   90.00
_cell.angle_beta   90.00
_cell.angle_gamma   90.00
#
_symmetry.space_group_name_H-M   'P 1'
#
loop_
_entity.id
_entity.type
_entity.pdbx_description
1 polymer ?
#
loop_
_entity_poly.entity_id
_entity_poly.type
_entity_poly.pdbx_seq_one_letter_code
_entity_poly.pdbx_strand_id
1 'polypeptide(L)'
;MVHFPKIHVNDQKSLLLEALFAKLDGIKKRLGRDPNVYIFGTTPVAQFLAEMLRESKRFLIKAFLTTREKQTARTLNGMPWVTLEDLNPLEVDAVVNTSIGSQDYINELLKANSFGEIICFLDDTSLEIDDVFQKKFYLPELGPVESFSELEYAYKEHRILMTKSHPYSKGEKCSECDLMSICDGFHKDYAKFFGFDEATSIRLPSKTYDPRYYSCQQRKVVEEQEYAWIFTDAEREQLCADTPR
;
A
#
# COMPACT_ATOMS: atom_id res chain seq x y z
N MET A 1 -0.61 -6.02 -1.31
CA MET A 1 0.40 -5.65 -2.29
C MET A 1 1.62 -5.18 -1.54
N VAL A 2 2.54 -6.08 -1.25
CA VAL A 2 3.87 -5.68 -0.79
C VAL A 2 4.80 -5.90 -1.97
N HIS A 3 5.07 -4.82 -2.69
CA HIS A 3 6.11 -4.83 -3.71
C HIS A 3 7.45 -4.90 -2.99
N PHE A 4 8.12 -6.04 -3.04
CA PHE A 4 9.54 -6.10 -2.79
C PHE A 4 10.24 -6.01 -4.14
N PRO A 5 10.91 -4.89 -4.44
CA PRO A 5 11.73 -4.82 -5.64
C PRO A 5 12.81 -5.89 -5.58
N LYS A 6 12.75 -6.89 -6.46
CA LYS A 6 13.96 -7.50 -7.00
C LYS A 6 14.40 -6.62 -8.17
N ILE A 7 14.94 -5.45 -7.84
CA ILE A 7 15.70 -4.68 -8.81
C ILE A 7 16.85 -5.60 -9.26
N HIS A 8 17.14 -5.70 -10.56
CA HIS A 8 18.44 -6.22 -10.99
C HIS A 8 19.50 -5.17 -10.62
N VAL A 9 19.99 -5.31 -9.38
CA VAL A 9 20.47 -4.22 -8.52
C VAL A 9 21.84 -3.64 -8.85
N ASN A 10 22.78 -4.42 -9.38
CA ASN A 10 24.17 -4.06 -9.10
C ASN A 10 24.68 -2.82 -9.83
N ASP A 11 24.35 -2.63 -11.11
CA ASP A 11 25.02 -1.59 -11.89
C ASP A 11 24.39 -0.20 -11.69
N GLN A 12 23.05 -0.11 -11.71
CA GLN A 12 22.37 1.19 -11.55
C GLN A 12 22.43 1.73 -10.12
N LYS A 13 22.44 0.88 -9.08
CA LYS A 13 22.59 1.37 -7.70
C LYS A 13 23.97 1.96 -7.46
N SER A 14 25.00 1.35 -8.04
CA SER A 14 26.37 1.89 -7.97
C SER A 14 26.43 3.28 -8.58
N LEU A 15 25.86 3.47 -9.77
CA LEU A 15 25.83 4.78 -10.45
C LEU A 15 25.09 5.86 -9.65
N LEU A 16 23.92 5.53 -9.08
CA LEU A 16 23.15 6.48 -8.26
C LEU A 16 23.89 6.86 -6.97
N LEU A 17 24.56 5.90 -6.34
CA LEU A 17 25.38 6.15 -5.15
C LEU A 17 26.60 7.01 -5.49
N GLU A 18 27.29 6.74 -6.58
CA GLU A 18 28.43 7.56 -7.03
C GLU A 18 27.99 8.99 -7.38
N ALA A 19 26.82 9.16 -8.01
CA ALA A 19 26.25 10.49 -8.26
C ALA A 19 25.91 11.23 -6.95
N LEU A 20 25.33 10.53 -5.98
CA LEU A 20 25.08 11.08 -4.64
C LEU A 20 26.38 11.48 -3.94
N PHE A 21 27.40 10.61 -3.96
CA PHE A 21 28.69 10.88 -3.37
C PHE A 21 29.38 12.06 -4.04
N ALA A 22 29.32 12.18 -5.37
CA ALA A 22 29.89 13.31 -6.09
C ALA A 22 29.25 14.64 -5.66
N LYS A 23 27.91 14.67 -5.49
CA LYS A 23 27.20 15.85 -4.96
C LYS A 23 27.64 16.17 -3.53
N LEU A 24 27.69 15.17 -2.65
CA LEU A 24 28.11 15.36 -1.25
C LEU A 24 29.58 15.78 -1.12
N ASP A 25 30.48 15.27 -1.96
CA ASP A 25 31.87 15.69 -2.03
C ASP A 25 31.99 17.15 -2.48
N GLY A 26 31.15 17.59 -3.43
CA GLY A 26 31.04 18.99 -3.84
C GLY A 26 30.68 19.91 -2.67
N ILE A 27 29.70 19.50 -1.86
CA ILE A 27 29.29 20.21 -0.64
C ILE A 27 30.43 20.23 0.38
N LYS A 28 31.06 19.08 0.65
CA LYS A 28 32.21 18.95 1.55
C LYS A 28 33.36 19.88 1.15
N LYS A 29 33.70 19.92 -0.14
CA LYS A 29 34.74 20.80 -0.68
C LYS A 29 34.41 22.28 -0.47
N ARG A 30 33.15 22.68 -0.66
CA ARG A 30 32.68 24.06 -0.45
C ARG A 30 32.71 24.46 1.03
N LEU A 31 32.38 23.54 1.94
CA LEU A 31 32.35 23.80 3.38
C LEU A 31 33.73 23.71 4.04
N GLY A 32 34.68 22.98 3.46
CA GLY A 32 35.97 22.69 4.10
C GLY A 32 35.88 21.75 5.31
N ARG A 33 34.73 21.11 5.52
CA ARG A 33 34.44 20.13 6.59
C ARG A 33 33.43 19.09 6.12
N ASP A 34 33.27 18.00 6.88
CA ASP A 34 32.22 17.02 6.60
C ASP A 34 30.82 17.66 6.74
N PRO A 35 29.92 17.45 5.77
CA PRO A 35 28.56 17.96 5.84
C PRO A 35 27.72 17.15 6.84
N ASN A 36 26.84 17.85 7.56
CA ASN A 36 25.75 17.26 8.32
C ASN A 36 24.64 16.85 7.34
N VAL A 37 24.61 15.56 7.00
CA VAL A 37 23.65 15.00 6.04
C VAL A 37 22.43 14.45 6.77
N TYR A 38 21.26 14.78 6.24
CA TYR A 38 19.98 14.25 6.69
C TYR A 38 19.26 13.54 5.55
N ILE A 39 18.47 12.52 5.85
CA ILE A 39 17.70 11.76 4.84
C ILE A 39 16.22 12.00 5.09
N PHE A 40 15.51 12.58 4.12
CA PHE A 40 14.08 12.79 4.23
C PHE A 40 13.31 11.57 3.73
N GLY A 41 12.45 11.01 4.59
CA GLY A 41 11.56 9.90 4.28
C GLY A 41 11.83 8.63 5.10
N THR A 42 10.84 7.74 5.10
CA THR A 42 10.87 6.45 5.83
C THR A 42 10.82 5.25 4.89
N THR A 43 10.98 5.49 3.59
CA THR A 43 10.85 4.44 2.56
C THR A 43 11.99 3.42 2.68
N PRO A 44 11.81 2.21 2.14
CA PRO A 44 12.92 1.25 2.02
C PRO A 44 14.15 1.83 1.30
N VAL A 45 13.94 2.79 0.38
CA VAL A 45 15.02 3.51 -0.30
C VAL A 45 15.82 4.37 0.69
N ALA A 46 15.14 5.11 1.58
CA ALA A 46 15.79 5.90 2.61
C ALA A 46 16.65 5.04 3.55
N GLN A 47 16.14 3.87 3.93
CA GLN A 47 16.86 2.94 4.80
C GLN A 47 18.08 2.36 4.11
N PHE A 48 17.92 1.89 2.87
CA PHE A 48 19.01 1.39 2.04
C PHE A 48 20.12 2.44 1.87
N LEU A 49 19.75 3.69 1.56
CA LEU A 49 20.70 4.79 1.45
C LEU A 49 21.45 5.04 2.74
N ALA A 50 20.74 5.01 3.87
CA ALA A 50 21.35 5.22 5.17
C ALA A 50 22.40 4.16 5.50
N GLU A 51 22.13 2.90 5.17
CA GLU A 51 23.07 1.79 5.32
C GLU A 51 24.30 1.97 4.41
N MET A 52 24.09 2.24 3.12
CA MET A 52 25.19 2.43 2.16
C MET A 52 26.10 3.60 2.53
N LEU A 53 25.52 4.74 2.92
CA LEU A 53 26.28 5.91 3.38
C LEU A 53 27.07 5.58 4.65
N ARG A 54 26.48 4.84 5.60
CA ARG A 54 27.15 4.42 6.84
C ARG A 54 28.31 3.47 6.56
N GLU A 55 28.11 2.47 5.71
CA GLU A 55 29.15 1.51 5.32
C GLU A 55 30.32 2.17 4.59
N SER A 56 30.03 3.18 3.76
CA SER A 56 31.06 3.93 3.05
C SER A 56 32.02 4.67 3.99
N LYS A 57 31.56 5.02 5.20
CA LYS A 57 32.26 5.89 6.17
C LYS A 57 32.70 7.25 5.58
N ARG A 58 32.20 7.63 4.40
CA ARG A 58 32.55 8.89 3.70
C ARG A 58 31.82 10.09 4.28
N PHE A 59 30.59 9.86 4.77
CA PHE A 59 29.69 10.91 5.26
C PHE A 59 29.00 10.46 6.54
N LEU A 60 28.75 11.42 7.44
CA LEU A 60 28.01 11.19 8.67
C LEU A 60 26.54 11.59 8.48
N ILE A 61 25.66 10.59 8.52
CA ILE A 61 24.22 10.86 8.57
C ILE A 61 23.83 11.18 10.01
N LYS A 62 23.20 12.34 10.21
CA LYS A 62 22.80 12.82 11.54
C LYS A 62 21.46 12.25 11.98
N ALA A 63 20.47 12.25 11.09
CA ALA A 63 19.12 11.78 11.38
C ALA A 63 18.32 11.48 10.11
N PHE A 64 17.24 10.74 10.29
CA PHE A 64 16.12 10.77 9.35
C PHE A 64 15.26 12.01 9.62
N LEU A 65 14.77 12.64 8.55
CA LEU A 65 13.82 13.74 8.57
C LEU A 65 12.43 13.28 8.18
N THR A 66 11.43 13.89 8.79
CA THR A 66 10.03 13.69 8.46
C THR A 66 9.19 14.91 8.84
N THR A 67 7.91 14.90 8.49
CA THR A 67 6.94 15.85 9.02
C THR A 67 6.41 15.37 10.36
N ARG A 68 5.96 16.29 11.22
CA ARG A 68 5.37 15.95 12.52
C ARG A 68 4.23 14.92 12.45
N GLU A 69 3.42 15.00 11.41
CA GLU A 69 2.29 14.08 11.18
C GLU A 69 2.72 12.63 10.91
N LYS A 70 3.93 12.43 10.39
CA LYS A 70 4.44 11.12 9.96
C LYS A 70 5.40 10.50 10.97
N GLN A 71 5.86 11.26 11.96
CA GLN A 71 6.75 10.76 13.00
C GLN A 71 5.98 9.89 14.01
N THR A 72 6.23 8.58 14.00
CA THR A 72 5.60 7.64 14.94
C THR A 72 6.52 7.18 16.06
N ALA A 73 7.82 7.53 16.00
CA ALA A 73 8.82 7.19 16.99
C ALA A 73 9.94 8.24 17.02
N ARG A 74 10.78 8.22 18.07
CA ARG A 74 11.95 9.11 18.20
C ARG A 74 13.17 8.65 17.40
N THR A 75 13.16 7.38 16.98
CA THR A 75 14.26 6.77 16.23
C THR A 75 13.73 5.93 15.08
N LEU A 76 14.53 5.81 14.03
CA LEU A 76 14.28 4.95 12.88
C LEU A 76 15.59 4.22 12.54
N ASN A 77 15.57 2.89 12.57
CA ASN A 77 16.74 2.02 12.37
C ASN A 77 17.95 2.42 13.23
N GLY A 78 17.70 2.73 14.51
CA GLY A 78 18.73 3.09 15.48
C GLY A 78 19.31 4.51 15.33
N MET A 79 18.83 5.30 14.36
CA MET A 79 19.22 6.70 14.21
C MET A 79 18.12 7.62 14.73
N PRO A 80 18.45 8.88 15.13
CA PRO A 80 17.44 9.88 15.42
C PRO A 80 16.48 10.04 14.23
N TRP A 81 15.20 10.14 14.52
CA TRP A 81 14.16 10.44 13.55
C TRP A 81 13.51 11.73 14.02
N VAL A 82 13.78 12.84 13.33
CA VAL A 82 13.46 14.19 13.79
C VAL A 82 12.47 14.87 12.83
N THR A 83 11.69 15.79 13.38
CA THR A 83 10.76 16.60 12.58
C THR A 83 11.46 17.83 12.03
N LEU A 84 10.94 18.41 10.94
CA LEU A 84 11.49 19.65 10.37
C LEU A 84 11.45 20.79 11.40
N GLU A 85 10.42 20.81 12.24
CA GLU A 85 10.17 21.83 13.25
C GLU A 85 11.15 21.76 14.43
N ASP A 86 11.70 20.58 14.71
CA ASP A 86 12.64 20.38 15.81
C ASP A 86 14.10 20.62 15.40
N LEU A 87 14.34 20.86 14.10
CA LEU A 87 15.69 20.98 13.55
C LEU A 87 16.05 22.44 13.29
N ASN A 88 17.23 22.85 13.75
CA ASN A 88 17.81 24.13 13.39
C ASN A 88 18.30 24.08 11.93
N PRO A 89 17.71 24.84 10.99
CA PRO A 89 18.09 24.76 9.57
C PRO A 89 19.56 25.11 9.32
N LEU A 90 20.16 25.95 10.17
CA LEU A 90 21.56 26.36 10.10
C LEU A 90 22.55 25.22 10.38
N GLU A 91 22.09 24.12 10.99
CA GLU A 91 22.90 22.94 11.27
C GLU A 91 22.83 21.89 10.15
N VAL A 92 22.00 22.13 9.12
CA VAL A 92 21.74 21.19 8.03
C VAL A 92 22.48 21.63 6.78
N ASP A 93 23.51 20.88 6.42
CA ASP A 93 24.30 21.18 5.22
C ASP A 93 23.67 20.58 3.96
N ALA A 94 23.06 19.39 4.09
CA ALA A 94 22.44 18.68 3.00
C ALA A 94 21.24 17.84 3.46
N VAL A 95 20.19 17.82 2.63
CA VAL A 95 19.05 16.92 2.79
C VAL A 95 18.91 16.05 1.55
N VAL A 96 18.99 14.73 1.73
CA VAL A 96 18.74 13.75 0.67
C VAL A 96 17.25 13.43 0.66
N ASN A 97 16.53 13.96 -0.33
CA ASN A 97 15.11 13.67 -0.50
C ASN A 97 14.93 12.33 -1.25
N THR A 98 14.25 11.40 -0.61
CA THR A 98 13.98 10.05 -1.14
C THR A 98 12.51 9.82 -1.51
N SER A 99 11.69 10.87 -1.40
CA SER A 99 10.27 10.83 -1.75
C SER A 99 10.09 10.93 -3.25
N ILE A 100 9.53 9.88 -3.87
CA ILE A 100 9.20 9.88 -5.30
C ILE A 100 7.83 10.56 -5.52
N GLY A 101 6.78 10.06 -4.86
CA GLY A 101 5.41 10.53 -5.08
C GLY A 101 5.06 11.90 -4.50
N SER A 102 5.98 12.53 -3.77
CA SER A 102 5.77 13.88 -3.21
C SER A 102 7.06 14.71 -3.27
N GLN A 103 7.91 14.45 -4.27
CA GLN A 103 9.23 15.07 -4.36
C GLN A 103 9.15 16.60 -4.36
N ASP A 104 8.32 17.16 -5.24
CA ASP A 104 8.18 18.62 -5.41
C ASP A 104 7.68 19.30 -4.14
N TYR A 105 6.61 18.77 -3.55
CA TYR A 105 6.06 19.27 -2.30
C TYR A 105 7.10 19.27 -1.17
N ILE A 106 7.86 18.18 -1.02
CA ILE A 106 8.91 18.11 0.01
C ILE A 106 10.06 19.07 -0.30
N ASN A 107 10.45 19.23 -1.57
CA ASN A 107 11.49 20.18 -1.95
C ASN A 107 11.07 21.62 -1.65
N GLU A 108 9.83 22.00 -1.96
CA GLU A 108 9.28 23.32 -1.62
C GLU A 108 9.25 23.53 -0.11
N LEU A 109 8.81 22.53 0.65
CA LEU A 109 8.80 22.58 2.11
C LEU A 109 10.20 22.77 2.69
N LEU A 110 11.20 22.02 2.20
CA LEU A 110 12.59 22.15 2.65
C LEU A 110 13.18 23.53 2.30
N LYS A 111 12.90 24.05 1.09
CA LYS A 111 13.31 25.40 0.67
C LYS A 111 12.68 26.48 1.54
N ALA A 112 11.38 26.36 1.83
CA ALA A 112 10.64 27.32 2.65
C ALA A 112 11.22 27.43 4.08
N ASN A 113 11.80 26.35 4.59
CA ASN A 113 12.44 26.32 5.91
C ASN A 113 13.94 26.65 5.88
N SER A 114 14.49 27.07 4.73
CA SER A 114 15.91 27.44 4.58
C SER A 114 16.88 26.32 5.00
N PHE A 115 16.51 25.06 4.79
CA PHE A 115 17.46 23.95 4.92
C PHE A 115 18.55 24.06 3.85
N GLY A 116 19.69 23.41 4.09
CA GLY A 116 20.85 23.41 3.19
C GLY A 116 20.58 22.82 1.81
N GLU A 117 21.62 22.30 1.16
CA GLU A 117 21.48 21.82 -0.21
C GLU A 117 20.55 20.61 -0.29
N ILE A 118 19.50 20.71 -1.11
CA ILE A 118 18.53 19.63 -1.29
C ILE A 118 19.01 18.76 -2.45
N ILE A 119 19.23 17.48 -2.16
CA ILE A 119 19.65 16.48 -3.12
C ILE A 119 18.48 15.52 -3.34
N CYS A 120 17.81 15.64 -4.49
CA CYS A 120 16.87 14.62 -4.94
C CYS A 120 17.66 13.38 -5.35
N PHE A 121 17.44 12.26 -4.67
CA PHE A 121 18.16 11.02 -4.99
C PHE A 121 17.69 10.38 -6.31
N LEU A 122 16.45 10.67 -6.73
CA LEU A 122 15.80 10.05 -7.89
C LEU A 122 15.33 11.11 -8.91
N ASP A 123 16.11 12.19 -9.06
CA ASP A 123 15.59 13.43 -9.64
C ASP A 123 15.14 13.33 -11.09
N ASP A 124 15.85 12.67 -12.02
CA ASP A 124 15.43 12.73 -13.43
C ASP A 124 16.15 11.79 -14.41
N THR A 125 16.57 10.61 -14.00
CA THR A 125 17.23 9.68 -14.95
C THR A 125 16.74 8.27 -14.76
N SER A 126 15.86 7.84 -15.66
CA SER A 126 16.01 6.57 -16.39
C SER A 126 16.43 5.34 -15.57
N LEU A 127 15.98 5.24 -14.33
CA LEU A 127 15.47 3.96 -13.88
C LEU A 127 14.22 3.76 -14.75
N GLU A 128 14.45 3.31 -16.00
CA GLU A 128 13.59 2.26 -16.52
C GLU A 128 13.70 1.19 -15.44
N ILE A 129 12.83 1.31 -14.43
CA ILE A 129 12.49 0.19 -13.61
C ILE A 129 11.89 -0.72 -14.65
N ASP A 130 12.73 -1.62 -15.16
CA ASP A 130 12.38 -2.54 -16.22
C ASP A 130 11.04 -3.09 -15.78
N ASP A 131 9.97 -2.74 -16.50
CA ASP A 131 8.59 -2.96 -16.06
C ASP A 131 8.27 -4.48 -16.03
N VAL A 132 9.30 -5.29 -16.24
CA VAL A 132 9.52 -6.65 -15.75
C VAL A 132 9.52 -6.72 -14.21
N PHE A 133 8.64 -5.98 -13.54
CA PHE A 133 8.01 -6.54 -12.37
C PHE A 133 7.24 -7.76 -12.85
N GLN A 134 7.78 -8.96 -12.64
CA GLN A 134 6.91 -10.13 -12.62
C GLN A 134 5.93 -9.90 -11.47
N LYS A 135 4.71 -9.51 -11.83
CA LYS A 135 3.60 -9.33 -10.91
C LYS A 135 3.28 -10.70 -10.31
N LYS A 136 4.00 -11.03 -9.24
CA LYS A 136 3.78 -12.25 -8.47
C LYS A 136 2.82 -11.93 -7.36
N PHE A 137 1.57 -11.94 -7.75
CA PHE A 137 0.42 -12.23 -6.93
C PHE A 137 0.74 -13.35 -5.92
N TYR A 138 1.01 -12.96 -4.67
CA TYR A 138 1.42 -13.90 -3.61
C TYR A 138 0.60 -13.70 -2.35
N LEU A 139 -0.46 -14.51 -2.24
CA LEU A 139 -1.06 -14.91 -0.97
C LEU A 139 -1.38 -16.41 -1.08
N PRO A 140 -0.58 -17.29 -0.45
CA PRO A 140 -0.87 -18.73 -0.39
C PRO A 140 -2.28 -19.04 0.11
N GLU A 141 -2.84 -18.16 0.93
CA GLU A 141 -4.19 -18.26 1.49
C GLU A 141 -5.31 -18.14 0.44
N LEU A 142 -5.01 -17.67 -0.78
CA LEU A 142 -5.98 -17.58 -1.88
C LEU A 142 -6.26 -18.93 -2.56
N GLY A 143 -5.46 -19.98 -2.29
CA GLY A 143 -5.53 -21.25 -3.00
C GLY A 143 -5.18 -21.12 -4.49
N PRO A 144 -5.39 -22.18 -5.30
CA PRO A 144 -5.26 -22.09 -6.76
C PRO A 144 -6.38 -21.22 -7.33
N VAL A 145 -6.01 -20.26 -8.17
CA VAL A 145 -6.90 -19.25 -8.73
C VAL A 145 -6.88 -19.42 -10.25
N GLU A 146 -7.71 -20.31 -10.78
CA GLU A 146 -7.83 -20.48 -12.23
C GLU A 146 -8.61 -19.31 -12.85
N SER A 147 -8.13 -18.79 -13.98
CA SER A 147 -8.88 -17.92 -14.91
C SER A 147 -9.32 -16.52 -14.45
N PHE A 148 -8.68 -15.91 -13.46
CA PHE A 148 -8.98 -14.51 -13.08
C PHE A 148 -8.12 -13.50 -13.85
N SER A 149 -8.72 -12.38 -14.21
CA SER A 149 -8.01 -11.19 -14.68
C SER A 149 -7.13 -10.59 -13.59
N GLU A 150 -6.18 -9.76 -13.99
CA GLU A 150 -5.27 -9.05 -13.09
C GLU A 150 -6.00 -8.20 -12.04
N LEU A 151 -7.09 -7.55 -12.46
CA LEU A 151 -7.94 -6.72 -11.61
C LEU A 151 -8.68 -7.58 -10.57
N GLU A 152 -9.23 -8.72 -10.98
CA GLU A 152 -9.93 -9.64 -10.07
C GLU A 152 -8.97 -10.22 -9.01
N TYR A 153 -7.72 -10.49 -9.38
CA TYR A 153 -6.73 -10.90 -8.40
C TYR A 153 -6.41 -9.78 -7.41
N ALA A 154 -6.24 -8.54 -7.89
CA ALA A 154 -6.00 -7.40 -7.00
C ALA A 154 -7.13 -7.22 -5.97
N TYR A 155 -8.39 -7.40 -6.37
CA TYR A 155 -9.53 -7.40 -5.44
C TYR A 155 -9.45 -8.51 -4.40
N LYS A 156 -9.10 -9.74 -4.81
CA LYS A 156 -8.92 -10.87 -3.88
C LYS A 156 -7.78 -10.63 -2.89
N GLU A 157 -6.66 -10.11 -3.35
CA GLU A 157 -5.50 -9.80 -2.50
C GLU A 157 -5.84 -8.69 -1.49
N HIS A 158 -6.44 -7.61 -1.98
CA HIS A 158 -6.88 -6.48 -1.17
C HIS A 158 -7.79 -6.96 -0.04
N ARG A 159 -8.74 -7.84 -0.33
CA ARG A 159 -9.66 -8.39 0.67
C ARG A 159 -8.95 -9.09 1.83
N ILE A 160 -7.99 -9.98 1.55
CA ILE A 160 -7.23 -10.65 2.61
C ILE A 160 -6.44 -9.63 3.42
N LEU A 161 -5.82 -8.66 2.76
CA LEU A 161 -5.05 -7.62 3.44
C LEU A 161 -5.94 -6.74 4.32
N MET A 162 -7.14 -6.40 3.84
CA MET A 162 -8.14 -5.69 4.63
C MET A 162 -8.57 -6.50 5.84
N THR A 163 -8.70 -7.83 5.75
CA THR A 163 -8.96 -8.64 6.96
C THR A 163 -7.82 -8.62 7.97
N LYS A 164 -6.57 -8.35 7.54
CA LYS A 164 -5.41 -8.24 8.43
C LYS A 164 -5.30 -6.84 9.06
N SER A 165 -5.65 -5.78 8.33
CA SER A 165 -5.57 -4.39 8.80
C SER A 165 -6.84 -3.91 9.52
N HIS A 166 -8.00 -4.40 9.07
CA HIS A 166 -9.34 -4.10 9.56
C HIS A 166 -10.11 -5.42 9.64
N PRO A 167 -9.83 -6.28 10.64
CA PRO A 167 -10.47 -7.58 10.74
C PRO A 167 -11.97 -7.40 10.79
N TYR A 168 -12.64 -7.80 9.71
CA TYR A 168 -14.09 -7.89 9.67
C TYR A 168 -14.51 -8.70 10.88
N SER A 169 -15.39 -8.11 11.66
CA SER A 169 -15.78 -8.72 12.90
C SER A 169 -16.60 -9.99 12.59
N LYS A 170 -16.11 -11.15 13.03
CA LYS A 170 -16.81 -12.44 12.92
C LYS A 170 -17.39 -12.84 14.28
N GLY A 171 -18.46 -13.64 14.28
CA GLY A 171 -19.03 -14.26 15.48
C GLY A 171 -18.67 -15.75 15.57
N GLU A 172 -18.96 -16.39 16.70
CA GLU A 172 -18.65 -17.81 16.92
C GLU A 172 -19.28 -18.71 15.84
N LYS A 173 -20.55 -18.49 15.49
CA LYS A 173 -21.23 -19.24 14.41
C LYS A 173 -20.58 -19.04 13.02
N CYS A 174 -19.74 -18.03 12.80
CA CYS A 174 -19.10 -17.81 11.51
C CYS A 174 -18.03 -18.86 11.18
N SER A 175 -17.40 -19.50 12.18
CA SER A 175 -16.40 -20.55 11.93
C SER A 175 -16.98 -21.80 11.28
N GLU A 176 -18.30 -21.93 11.33
CA GLU A 176 -19.06 -23.00 10.71
C GLU A 176 -19.45 -22.72 9.25
N CYS A 177 -19.28 -21.50 8.76
CA CYS A 177 -19.72 -21.14 7.41
C CYS A 177 -18.59 -21.31 6.40
N ASP A 178 -18.83 -22.07 5.33
CA ASP A 178 -17.86 -22.27 4.24
C ASP A 178 -17.68 -21.02 3.37
N LEU A 179 -18.50 -19.98 3.58
CA LEU A 179 -18.36 -18.66 2.98
C LEU A 179 -17.64 -17.65 3.90
N MET A 180 -17.09 -18.07 5.04
CA MET A 180 -16.48 -17.15 6.01
C MET A 180 -15.40 -16.26 5.38
N SER A 181 -14.60 -16.84 4.47
CA SER A 181 -13.56 -16.15 3.70
C SER A 181 -14.13 -15.16 2.69
N ILE A 182 -15.39 -15.34 2.28
CA ILE A 182 -16.03 -14.55 1.23
C ILE A 182 -17.20 -13.63 1.63
N CYS A 183 -17.58 -13.58 2.91
CA CYS A 183 -18.75 -12.80 3.33
C CYS A 183 -18.48 -11.40 3.91
N ASP A 184 -17.22 -10.95 4.02
CA ASP A 184 -16.83 -9.62 4.55
C ASP A 184 -17.45 -9.22 5.90
N GLY A 185 -17.85 -10.20 6.71
CA GLY A 185 -18.44 -9.94 8.04
C GLY A 185 -19.95 -9.71 8.02
N PHE A 186 -20.59 -9.82 6.85
CA PHE A 186 -22.03 -9.65 6.65
C PHE A 186 -22.87 -10.28 7.76
N HIS A 187 -22.65 -11.56 8.11
CA HIS A 187 -23.46 -12.25 9.11
C HIS A 187 -23.40 -11.55 10.49
N LYS A 188 -22.23 -11.09 10.94
CA LYS A 188 -22.17 -10.40 12.24
C LYS A 188 -22.86 -9.05 12.18
N ASP A 189 -22.70 -8.31 11.08
CA ASP A 189 -23.37 -7.02 10.92
C ASP A 189 -24.89 -7.18 10.83
N TYR A 190 -25.36 -8.17 10.08
CA TYR A 190 -26.76 -8.56 10.02
C TYR A 190 -27.31 -8.95 11.40
N ALA A 191 -26.56 -9.78 12.14
CA ALA A 191 -26.96 -10.24 13.46
C ALA A 191 -27.05 -9.14 14.51
N LYS A 192 -26.39 -7.98 14.32
CA LYS A 192 -26.58 -6.81 15.19
C LYS A 192 -28.01 -6.26 15.14
N PHE A 193 -28.70 -6.41 14.01
CA PHE A 193 -30.05 -5.88 13.81
C PHE A 193 -31.12 -6.93 14.05
N PHE A 194 -30.88 -8.16 13.58
CA PHE A 194 -31.91 -9.20 13.51
C PHE A 194 -31.59 -10.47 14.32
N GLY A 195 -30.43 -10.51 14.99
CA GLY A 195 -29.96 -11.69 15.72
C GLY A 195 -29.29 -12.75 14.84
N PHE A 196 -28.69 -13.76 15.49
CA PHE A 196 -27.89 -14.81 14.84
C PHE A 196 -28.69 -16.00 14.31
N ASP A 197 -30.02 -15.97 14.40
CA ASP A 197 -30.89 -17.10 14.06
C ASP A 197 -31.57 -16.93 12.70
N GLU A 198 -31.62 -15.72 12.16
CA GLU A 198 -32.15 -15.45 10.82
C GLU A 198 -31.19 -15.83 9.69
N ALA A 199 -29.89 -15.88 9.96
CA ALA A 199 -28.87 -16.23 8.98
C ALA A 199 -28.22 -17.58 9.32
N THR A 200 -28.35 -18.55 8.42
CA THR A 200 -27.79 -19.89 8.60
C THR A 200 -26.43 -20.03 7.91
N SER A 201 -25.49 -20.72 8.56
CA SER A 201 -24.19 -21.05 7.96
C SER A 201 -24.37 -21.92 6.71
N ILE A 202 -23.74 -21.50 5.62
CA ILE A 202 -23.73 -22.27 4.37
C ILE A 202 -22.65 -23.33 4.45
N ARG A 203 -23.01 -24.57 4.11
CA ARG A 203 -22.12 -25.73 4.07
C ARG A 203 -21.93 -26.19 2.62
N LEU A 204 -20.69 -26.21 2.15
CA LEU A 204 -20.32 -26.56 0.78
C LEU A 204 -19.47 -27.84 0.75
N PRO A 205 -19.39 -28.56 -0.38
CA PRO A 205 -18.47 -29.68 -0.54
C PRO A 205 -17.00 -29.27 -0.31
N SER A 206 -16.67 -28.01 -0.60
CA SER A 206 -15.38 -27.40 -0.29
C SER A 206 -15.54 -25.91 -0.01
N LYS A 207 -14.66 -25.37 0.84
CA LYS A 207 -14.59 -23.92 1.10
C LYS A 207 -14.31 -23.18 -0.19
N THR A 208 -15.03 -22.08 -0.40
CA THR A 208 -14.84 -21.22 -1.56
C THR A 208 -14.13 -19.92 -1.18
N TYR A 209 -13.26 -19.46 -2.08
CA TYR A 209 -12.58 -18.17 -2.03
C TYR A 209 -12.96 -17.30 -3.24
N ASP A 210 -13.98 -17.72 -4.00
CA ASP A 210 -14.52 -16.96 -5.11
C ASP A 210 -15.66 -16.05 -4.62
N PRO A 211 -15.48 -14.72 -4.55
CA PRO A 211 -16.55 -13.82 -4.14
C PRO A 211 -17.77 -13.90 -5.06
N ARG A 212 -17.60 -14.31 -6.33
CA ARG A 212 -18.69 -14.47 -7.29
C ARG A 212 -19.67 -15.57 -6.87
N TYR A 213 -19.20 -16.54 -6.08
CA TYR A 213 -20.05 -17.58 -5.53
C TYR A 213 -21.25 -16.98 -4.78
N TYR A 214 -21.00 -15.97 -3.96
CA TYR A 214 -22.06 -15.31 -3.20
C TYR A 214 -23.08 -14.62 -4.11
N SER A 215 -22.62 -13.82 -5.08
CA SER A 215 -23.52 -13.11 -6.00
C SER A 215 -24.32 -14.04 -6.93
N CYS A 216 -23.72 -15.15 -7.38
CA CYS A 216 -24.37 -16.08 -8.30
C CYS A 216 -25.40 -16.98 -7.62
N GLN A 217 -25.29 -17.19 -6.31
CA GLN A 217 -26.21 -18.04 -5.54
C GLN A 217 -27.29 -17.26 -4.78
N GLN A 218 -27.21 -15.92 -4.81
CA GLN A 218 -28.23 -15.07 -4.21
C GLN A 218 -29.54 -15.16 -4.98
N ARG A 219 -30.59 -15.60 -4.29
CA ARG A 219 -31.96 -15.35 -4.71
C ARG A 219 -32.36 -13.96 -4.22
N LYS A 220 -32.76 -13.10 -5.14
CA LYS A 220 -33.27 -11.77 -4.82
C LYS A 220 -34.76 -11.76 -5.07
N VAL A 221 -35.51 -11.20 -4.13
CA VAL A 221 -36.90 -10.82 -4.38
C VAL A 221 -36.85 -9.53 -5.17
N VAL A 222 -37.61 -9.49 -6.26
CA VAL A 222 -37.80 -8.28 -7.05
C VAL A 222 -39.25 -7.88 -6.84
N GLU A 223 -39.47 -6.66 -6.35
CA GLU A 223 -40.82 -6.15 -6.16
C GLU A 223 -41.38 -5.58 -7.46
N GLU A 224 -42.71 -5.48 -7.59
CA GLU A 224 -43.36 -5.11 -8.85
C GLU A 224 -42.89 -3.73 -9.38
N GLN A 225 -42.68 -2.77 -8.48
CA GLN A 225 -42.15 -1.45 -8.86
C GLN A 225 -40.72 -1.50 -9.43
N GLU A 226 -40.00 -2.61 -9.21
CA GLU A 226 -38.64 -2.82 -9.71
C GLU A 226 -38.61 -3.54 -11.07
N TYR A 227 -39.75 -4.04 -11.56
CA TYR A 227 -39.78 -4.84 -12.78
C TYR A 227 -39.24 -4.08 -13.99
N ALA A 228 -39.50 -2.77 -14.07
CA ALA A 228 -39.13 -1.96 -15.22
C ALA A 228 -37.63 -1.79 -15.45
N TRP A 229 -36.79 -1.95 -14.42
CA TRP A 229 -35.34 -1.82 -14.56
C TRP A 229 -34.59 -3.17 -14.53
N ILE A 230 -35.25 -4.24 -14.06
CA ILE A 230 -34.66 -5.59 -14.00
C ILE A 230 -35.02 -6.43 -15.22
N PHE A 231 -36.27 -6.36 -15.66
CA PHE A 231 -36.79 -7.20 -16.73
C PHE A 231 -36.99 -6.41 -18.01
N THR A 232 -36.71 -7.04 -19.14
CA THR A 232 -37.14 -6.53 -20.44
C THR A 232 -38.66 -6.55 -20.57
N ASP A 233 -39.20 -5.77 -21.51
CA ASP A 233 -40.65 -5.72 -21.76
C ASP A 233 -41.25 -7.12 -22.00
N ALA A 234 -40.55 -7.97 -22.75
CA ALA A 234 -40.97 -9.34 -23.04
C ALA A 234 -40.99 -10.24 -21.78
N GLU A 235 -39.98 -10.14 -20.92
CA GLU A 235 -39.92 -10.90 -19.66
C GLU A 235 -41.03 -10.46 -18.68
N ARG A 236 -41.38 -9.17 -18.66
CA ARG A 236 -42.49 -8.65 -17.84
C ARG A 236 -43.85 -9.19 -18.30
N GLU A 237 -44.09 -9.22 -19.61
CA GLU A 237 -45.33 -9.78 -20.17
C GLU A 237 -45.50 -11.26 -19.80
N GLN A 238 -44.40 -12.03 -19.81
CA GLN A 238 -44.41 -13.44 -19.43
C GLN A 238 -44.67 -13.63 -17.92
N LEU A 239 -44.04 -12.83 -17.05
CA LEU A 239 -44.27 -12.85 -15.60
C LEU A 239 -45.75 -12.56 -15.24
N CYS A 240 -46.36 -11.59 -15.92
CA CYS A 240 -47.78 -11.26 -15.74
C CYS A 240 -48.73 -12.37 -16.22
N ALA A 241 -48.32 -13.18 -17.20
CA ALA A 241 -49.11 -14.30 -17.71
C ALA A 241 -49.05 -15.54 -16.79
N ASP A 242 -47.91 -15.75 -16.13
CA ASP A 242 -47.66 -16.92 -15.28
C ASP A 242 -48.12 -16.75 -13.81
N THR A 243 -48.60 -15.56 -13.43
CA THR A 243 -49.11 -15.31 -12.08
C THR A 243 -50.57 -15.77 -11.98
N PRO A 244 -50.90 -16.86 -11.25
CA PRO A 244 -52.28 -17.29 -11.08
C PRO A 244 -53.08 -16.20 -10.36
N ARG A 245 -54.19 -15.78 -10.96
CA ARG A 245 -55.15 -14.84 -10.37
C ARG A 245 -55.96 -15.49 -9.26
#